data_AF-A0A914ET52-F1
#
_entry.id   AF-A0A914ET52-F1
#
_cell.length_a   1.000
_cell.length_b   1.000
_cell.length_c   1.000
_cell.angle_alpha   90.00
_cell.angle_beta   90.00
_cell.angle_gamma   90.00
#
_symmetry.space_group_name_H-M   'P 1'
#
loop_
_entity.id
_entity.type
_entity.pdbx_description
1 polymer ?
#
loop_
_entity_poly.entity_id
_entity_poly.type
_entity_poly.pdbx_seq_one_letter_code
_entity_poly.pdbx_strand_id
1 'polypeptide(L)'
;MSSSSERNNSQQPVTTTDGIDLNMISNIIGSLPPPDPPAKNQEWHQAIKNDVRNHLVVKIVKEICPSSDMPTSMQHQRIKDLILHARQIETEIFEIATDKENYYQLLAEKIYHIQKEHGLKQSQRSNDFSQLSPQ
;
A
#
# COMPACT_ATOMS: atom_id res chain seq x y z
N MET A 1 -31.85 38.83 19.58
CA MET A 1 -31.98 37.45 20.11
C MET A 1 -32.84 36.68 19.13
N SER A 2 -32.25 35.76 18.37
CA SER A 2 -32.90 34.57 17.82
C SER A 2 -31.80 33.61 17.42
N SER A 3 -31.66 32.57 18.24
CA SER A 3 -30.78 31.44 18.02
C SER A 3 -31.30 30.60 16.87
N SER A 4 -30.42 30.16 15.98
CA SER A 4 -30.63 28.98 15.15
C SER A 4 -29.41 28.10 15.30
N SER A 5 -29.49 27.22 16.29
CA SER A 5 -28.72 25.98 16.37
C SER A 5 -29.39 24.94 15.47
N GLU A 6 -28.64 23.87 15.19
CA GLU A 6 -28.91 22.72 14.31
C GLU A 6 -28.44 22.96 12.85
N ARG A 7 -27.50 22.17 12.32
CA ARG A 7 -27.41 20.71 12.42
C ARG A 7 -25.98 20.20 12.49
N ASN A 8 -25.81 19.27 13.42
CA ASN A 8 -24.80 18.22 13.43
C ASN A 8 -24.75 17.54 12.05
N ASN A 9 -23.60 17.61 11.37
CA ASN A 9 -23.25 16.63 10.35
C ASN A 9 -21.96 15.94 10.81
N SER A 10 -22.11 14.85 11.55
CA SER A 10 -21.08 13.83 11.71
C SER A 10 -20.80 13.17 10.35
N GLN A 11 -20.11 13.89 9.45
CA GLN A 11 -19.41 13.24 8.36
C GLN A 11 -18.06 12.80 8.91
N GLN A 12 -17.94 11.49 9.04
CA GLN A 12 -16.73 10.76 9.41
C GLN A 12 -15.55 11.21 8.53
N PRO A 13 -14.30 11.16 9.02
CA PRO A 13 -13.17 11.69 8.28
C PRO A 13 -13.05 10.94 6.95
N VAL A 14 -13.31 11.63 5.85
CA VAL A 14 -12.86 11.17 4.54
C VAL A 14 -11.34 11.27 4.58
N THR A 15 -10.67 10.17 4.90
CA THR A 15 -9.22 10.07 4.69
C THR A 15 -8.97 9.93 3.20
N THR A 16 -9.27 10.99 2.45
CA THR A 16 -8.77 11.15 1.08
C THR A 16 -7.29 11.49 1.21
N THR A 17 -6.45 10.46 1.25
CA THR A 17 -5.02 10.64 1.03
C THR A 17 -4.61 9.70 -0.09
N ASP A 18 -4.65 10.24 -1.31
CA ASP A 18 -4.02 9.70 -2.52
C ASP A 18 -4.57 8.38 -3.10
N GLY A 19 -5.62 8.49 -3.92
CA GLY A 19 -5.89 7.60 -5.07
C GLY A 19 -6.31 6.14 -4.88
N ILE A 20 -6.05 5.51 -3.74
CA ILE A 20 -6.45 4.14 -3.44
C ILE A 20 -6.98 4.08 -2.02
N ASP A 21 -8.21 3.63 -1.88
CA ASP A 21 -8.87 3.55 -0.59
C ASP A 21 -8.27 2.41 0.26
N LEU A 22 -7.62 2.77 1.37
CA LEU A 22 -6.97 1.80 2.27
C LEU A 22 -7.97 0.80 2.86
N ASN A 23 -9.22 1.25 3.07
CA ASN A 23 -10.28 0.40 3.59
C ASN A 23 -10.70 -0.64 2.53
N MET A 24 -10.70 -0.28 1.25
CA MET A 24 -10.88 -1.23 0.14
C MET A 24 -9.76 -2.28 0.08
N ILE A 25 -8.49 -1.88 0.18
CA ILE A 25 -7.36 -2.83 0.19
C ILE A 25 -7.50 -3.78 1.39
N SER A 26 -7.80 -3.25 2.57
CA SER A 26 -8.01 -4.03 3.79
C SER A 26 -9.15 -5.04 3.64
N ASN A 27 -10.28 -4.63 3.04
CA ASN A 27 -11.42 -5.50 2.76
C ASN A 27 -11.06 -6.64 1.77
N ILE A 28 -10.29 -6.33 0.72
CA ILE A 28 -9.82 -7.35 -0.23
C ILE A 28 -8.86 -8.33 0.45
N ILE A 29 -7.92 -7.86 1.26
CA ILE A 29 -7.01 -8.70 2.04
C ILE A 29 -7.79 -9.62 3.00
N GLY A 30 -8.82 -9.10 3.66
CA GLY A 30 -9.71 -9.87 4.53
C GLY A 30 -10.54 -10.92 3.79
N SER A 31 -10.85 -10.68 2.51
CA SER A 31 -11.54 -11.65 1.65
C SER A 31 -10.60 -12.68 1.01
N LEU A 32 -9.29 -12.44 1.00
CA LEU A 32 -8.30 -13.36 0.49
C LEU A 32 -7.92 -14.40 1.56
N PRO A 33 -7.49 -15.62 1.16
CA PRO A 33 -7.00 -16.59 2.12
C PRO A 33 -5.85 -15.98 2.95
N PRO A 34 -5.61 -16.45 4.19
CA PRO A 34 -4.48 -15.97 4.99
C PRO A 34 -3.16 -16.18 4.23
N PRO A 35 -2.13 -15.36 4.51
CA PRO A 35 -0.82 -15.54 3.90
C PRO A 35 -0.29 -16.94 4.19
N ASP A 36 0.42 -17.52 3.22
CA ASP A 36 0.94 -18.88 3.32
C ASP A 36 1.76 -19.08 4.61
N PRO A 37 1.61 -20.25 5.25
CA PRO A 37 2.40 -20.58 6.41
C PRO A 37 3.88 -20.59 6.02
N PRO A 38 4.77 -20.08 6.87
CA PRO A 38 6.17 -20.01 6.53
C PRO A 38 6.77 -21.42 6.44
N ALA A 39 7.58 -21.66 5.41
CA ALA A 39 8.26 -22.94 5.23
C ALA A 39 9.20 -23.24 6.40
N LYS A 40 9.76 -22.18 7.01
CA LYS A 40 10.54 -22.26 8.24
C LYS A 40 9.61 -21.91 9.41
N ASN A 41 9.67 -22.66 10.51
CA ASN A 41 9.01 -22.27 11.75
C ASN A 41 10.06 -21.77 12.73
N GLN A 42 10.21 -20.45 12.83
CA GLN A 42 11.16 -19.80 13.73
C GLN A 42 10.41 -19.17 14.91
N GLU A 43 11.09 -18.97 16.04
CA GLU A 43 10.49 -18.37 17.24
C GLU A 43 9.95 -16.96 16.98
N TRP A 44 10.64 -16.19 16.13
CA TRP A 44 10.20 -14.85 15.76
C TRP A 44 8.95 -14.85 14.86
N HIS A 45 8.64 -15.95 14.16
CA HIS A 45 7.42 -16.06 13.35
C HIS A 45 6.17 -15.97 14.21
N GLN A 46 6.19 -16.51 15.43
CA GLN A 46 5.09 -16.40 16.39
C GLN A 46 4.93 -14.97 16.94
N ALA A 47 6.02 -14.19 16.94
CA ALA A 47 5.99 -12.79 17.36
C ALA A 47 5.38 -11.86 16.29
N ILE A 48 5.36 -12.28 15.02
CA ILE A 48 4.76 -11.53 13.92
C ILE A 48 3.31 -11.95 13.72
N LYS A 49 2.38 -11.03 14.04
CA LYS A 49 0.95 -11.26 13.83
C LYS A 49 0.59 -11.10 12.35
N ASN A 50 -0.42 -11.84 11.91
CA ASN A 50 -0.98 -11.71 10.55
C ASN A 50 -1.40 -10.27 10.22
N ASP A 51 -1.87 -9.51 11.21
CA ASP A 51 -2.23 -8.10 11.05
C ASP A 51 -1.04 -7.24 10.60
N VAL A 52 0.15 -7.50 11.16
CA VAL A 52 1.39 -6.83 10.78
C VAL A 52 1.79 -7.20 9.34
N ARG A 53 1.74 -8.51 8.99
CA ARG A 53 1.99 -8.96 7.61
C ARG A 53 1.05 -8.27 6.62
N ASN A 54 -0.24 -8.20 6.96
CA ASN A 54 -1.24 -7.53 6.15
C ASN A 54 -0.95 -6.03 5.99
N HIS A 55 -0.57 -5.34 7.07
CA HIS A 55 -0.22 -3.92 7.01
C HIS A 55 1.00 -3.65 6.11
N LEU A 56 2.01 -4.52 6.16
CA LEU A 56 3.20 -4.42 5.31
C LEU A 56 2.87 -4.63 3.84
N VAL A 57 2.00 -5.60 3.53
CA VAL A 57 1.47 -5.83 2.18
C VAL A 57 0.75 -4.58 1.66
N VAL A 58 -0.11 -3.95 2.48
CA VAL A 58 -0.78 -2.68 2.11
C VAL A 58 0.25 -1.59 1.79
N LYS A 59 1.30 -1.48 2.60
CA LYS A 59 2.36 -0.50 2.39
C LYS A 59 3.09 -0.74 1.06
N ILE A 60 3.48 -1.97 0.75
CA ILE A 60 4.09 -2.33 -0.53
C ILE A 60 3.16 -2.00 -1.72
N VAL A 61 1.88 -2.37 -1.64
CA VAL A 61 0.89 -2.09 -2.70
C VAL A 61 0.78 -0.59 -2.95
N LYS A 62 0.81 0.22 -1.88
CA LYS A 62 0.77 1.68 -1.99
C LYS A 62 1.99 2.23 -2.73
N GLU A 63 3.19 1.70 -2.47
CA GLU A 63 4.39 2.19 -3.16
C GLU A 63 4.41 1.82 -4.65
N ILE A 64 3.84 0.66 -5.00
CA ILE A 64 3.71 0.22 -6.40
C ILE A 64 2.65 1.04 -7.15
N CYS A 65 1.70 1.65 -6.45
CA CYS A 65 0.61 2.38 -7.09
C CYS A 65 0.58 3.85 -6.64
N PRO A 66 1.40 4.71 -7.27
CA PRO A 66 1.36 6.14 -7.10
C PRO A 66 0.26 6.73 -7.99
N SER A 67 -0.76 7.35 -7.38
CA SER A 67 -1.71 8.25 -8.05
C SER A 67 -2.84 7.60 -8.89
N SER A 68 -4.04 7.72 -8.33
CA SER A 68 -5.34 8.05 -8.96
C SER A 68 -5.46 8.01 -10.49
N ASP A 69 -5.63 6.83 -11.11
CA ASP A 69 -6.38 6.74 -12.39
C ASP A 69 -6.86 5.30 -12.72
N MET A 70 -7.04 4.44 -11.73
CA MET A 70 -7.59 3.10 -12.00
C MET A 70 -9.12 3.18 -12.03
N PRO A 71 -9.79 2.99 -13.18
CA PRO A 71 -11.24 3.02 -13.24
C PRO A 71 -11.81 1.96 -12.28
N THR A 72 -12.74 2.37 -11.43
CA THR A 72 -13.24 1.62 -10.26
C THR A 72 -13.71 0.21 -10.60
N SER A 73 -14.15 -0.01 -11.84
CA SER A 73 -14.58 -1.31 -12.36
C SER A 73 -13.44 -2.31 -12.57
N MET A 74 -12.21 -1.86 -12.82
CA MET A 74 -11.01 -2.71 -13.01
C MET A 74 -10.09 -2.67 -11.78
N GLN A 75 -10.38 -1.79 -10.84
CA GLN A 75 -9.57 -1.54 -9.66
C GLN A 75 -9.52 -2.76 -8.73
N HIS A 76 -10.64 -3.45 -8.50
CA HIS A 76 -10.68 -4.64 -7.65
C HIS A 76 -9.72 -5.75 -8.09
N GLN A 77 -9.73 -6.12 -9.37
CA GLN A 77 -8.87 -7.19 -9.89
C GLN A 77 -7.40 -6.78 -9.87
N ARG A 78 -7.09 -5.53 -10.22
CA ARG A 78 -5.72 -5.03 -10.21
C ARG A 78 -5.15 -4.86 -8.81
N ILE A 79 -5.93 -4.35 -7.86
CA ILE A 79 -5.55 -4.30 -6.45
C ILE A 79 -5.31 -5.72 -5.94
N LYS A 80 -6.16 -6.70 -6.30
CA LYS A 80 -5.95 -8.10 -5.92
C LYS A 80 -4.63 -8.66 -6.44
N ASP A 81 -4.31 -8.46 -7.72
CA ASP A 81 -3.02 -8.88 -8.30
C ASP A 81 -1.83 -8.22 -7.59
N LEU A 82 -1.92 -6.92 -7.30
CA LEU A 82 -0.89 -6.19 -6.55
C LEU A 82 -0.74 -6.72 -5.13
N ILE A 83 -1.85 -7.02 -4.44
CA ILE A 83 -1.83 -7.63 -3.10
C ILE A 83 -1.14 -9.00 -3.15
N LEU A 84 -1.45 -9.83 -4.15
CA LEU A 84 -0.80 -11.13 -4.32
C LEU A 84 0.70 -10.98 -4.54
N HIS A 85 1.11 -10.02 -5.38
CA HIS A 85 2.51 -9.72 -5.61
C HIS A 85 3.20 -9.20 -4.34
N ALA A 86 2.58 -8.26 -3.62
CA ALA A 86 3.09 -7.75 -2.35
C ALA A 86 3.19 -8.82 -1.26
N ARG A 87 2.24 -9.78 -1.22
CA ARG A 87 2.33 -10.96 -0.36
C ARG A 87 3.49 -11.87 -0.73
N GLN A 88 3.77 -12.09 -2.01
CA GLN A 88 4.92 -12.88 -2.44
C GLN A 88 6.22 -12.21 -2.00
N ILE A 89 6.33 -10.88 -2.18
CA ILE A 89 7.48 -10.10 -1.71
C ILE A 89 7.63 -10.25 -0.20
N GLU A 90 6.55 -10.05 0.56
CA GLU A 90 6.62 -10.16 2.02
C GLU A 90 6.98 -11.58 2.48
N THR A 91 6.41 -12.63 1.86
CA THR A 91 6.78 -14.02 2.13
C THR A 91 8.23 -14.30 1.76
N GLU A 92 8.73 -13.81 0.62
CA GLU A 92 10.15 -13.92 0.24
C GLU A 92 11.04 -13.31 1.34
N ILE A 93 10.72 -12.08 1.80
CA ILE A 93 11.46 -11.46 2.89
C ILE A 93 11.34 -12.27 4.19
N PHE A 94 10.16 -12.82 4.47
CA PHE A 94 9.90 -13.65 5.63
C PHE A 94 10.73 -14.94 5.64
N GLU A 95 10.99 -15.54 4.47
CA GLU A 95 11.76 -16.78 4.34
C GLU A 95 13.28 -16.58 4.32
N ILE A 96 13.75 -15.46 3.78
CA ILE A 96 15.18 -15.08 3.77
C ILE A 96 15.62 -14.47 5.10
N ALA A 97 14.70 -13.85 5.84
CA ALA A 97 15.01 -13.26 7.13
C ALA A 97 15.39 -14.35 8.14
N THR A 98 16.44 -14.07 8.90
CA THR A 98 16.91 -14.93 9.99
C THR A 98 16.27 -14.56 11.32
N ASP A 99 15.82 -13.32 11.46
CA ASP A 99 15.37 -12.73 12.71
C ASP A 99 14.30 -11.68 12.47
N LYS A 100 13.54 -11.37 13.54
CA LYS A 100 12.51 -10.32 13.53
C LYS A 100 13.04 -8.98 13.03
N GLU A 101 14.22 -8.59 13.49
CA GLU A 101 14.82 -7.30 13.14
C GLU A 101 15.21 -7.26 11.66
N ASN A 102 15.86 -8.32 11.18
CA ASN A 102 16.27 -8.46 9.79
C ASN A 102 15.05 -8.45 8.84
N TYR A 103 13.95 -9.11 9.23
CA TYR A 103 12.68 -9.07 8.49
C TYR A 103 12.16 -7.64 8.28
N TYR A 104 12.12 -6.82 9.33
CA TYR A 104 11.67 -5.43 9.21
C TYR A 104 12.64 -4.57 8.39
N GLN A 105 13.94 -4.78 8.54
CA GLN A 105 14.96 -4.04 7.78
C GLN A 105 14.87 -4.32 6.28
N LEU A 106 14.84 -5.60 5.91
CA LEU A 106 14.71 -6.03 4.51
C LEU A 106 13.40 -5.57 3.87
N LEU A 107 12.30 -5.57 4.63
CA LEU A 107 11.03 -5.02 4.16
C LEU A 107 11.09 -3.50 3.96
N ALA A 108 11.67 -2.77 4.91
CA ALA A 108 11.83 -1.33 4.78
C ALA A 108 12.68 -0.99 3.55
N GLU A 109 13.75 -1.74 3.31
CA GLU A 109 14.59 -1.61 2.11
C GLU A 109 13.79 -1.90 0.84
N LYS A 110 13.04 -3.01 0.79
CA LYS A 110 12.22 -3.38 -0.37
C LYS A 110 11.17 -2.31 -0.68
N ILE A 111 10.45 -1.84 0.34
CA ILE A 111 9.46 -0.76 0.23
C ILE A 111 10.14 0.52 -0.28
N TYR A 112 11.29 0.89 0.28
CA TYR A 112 12.06 2.06 -0.16
C TYR A 112 12.51 1.95 -1.62
N HIS A 113 13.03 0.79 -2.04
CA HIS A 113 13.42 0.53 -3.42
C HIS A 113 12.23 0.66 -4.38
N ILE A 114 11.07 0.12 -4.01
CA ILE A 114 9.84 0.23 -4.79
C ILE A 114 9.41 1.71 -4.89
N GLN A 115 9.23 2.45 -3.78
CA GLN A 115 8.83 3.86 -3.94
C GLN A 115 9.89 4.73 -4.64
N LYS A 116 11.19 4.42 -4.52
CA LYS A 116 12.23 5.12 -5.28
C LYS A 116 12.14 4.85 -6.78
N GLU A 117 11.91 3.60 -7.19
CA GLU A 117 11.70 3.24 -8.60
C GLU A 117 10.43 3.90 -9.17
N HIS A 118 9.37 4.00 -8.36
CA HIS A 118 8.12 4.66 -8.72
C HIS A 118 8.22 6.21 -8.73
N GLY A 119 9.02 6.81 -7.85
CA GLY A 119 9.22 8.26 -7.73
C GLY A 119 10.09 8.86 -8.84
N LEU A 120 11.08 8.13 -9.36
CA LEU A 120 11.94 8.60 -10.45
C LEU A 120 11.18 8.83 -11.77
N LYS A 121 10.01 8.20 -11.95
CA LYS A 121 9.14 8.39 -13.13
C LYS A 121 8.29 9.66 -13.08
N GLN A 122 7.99 10.21 -11.90
CA GLN A 122 7.25 11.48 -11.81
C GLN A 122 8.13 12.69 -12.16
N SER A 123 9.43 12.67 -11.81
CA SER A 123 10.33 13.81 -12.07
C SER A 123 10.71 14.01 -13.53
N GLN A 124 10.51 13.03 -14.42
CA GLN A 124 10.76 13.22 -15.87
C GLN A 124 9.58 13.85 -16.61
N ARG A 125 8.38 13.92 -16.03
CA ARG A 125 7.21 14.51 -16.72
C ARG A 125 7.03 16.00 -16.45
N SER A 126 7.80 16.58 -15.52
CA SER A 126 7.73 17.99 -15.14
C SER A 126 8.67 18.90 -15.93
N ASN A 127 9.43 18.40 -16.92
CA ASN A 127 10.40 19.22 -17.67
C ASN A 127 10.12 19.35 -19.18
N ASP A 128 9.00 18.82 -19.68
CA ASP A 128 8.65 18.86 -21.12
C ASP A 128 7.35 19.65 -21.40
N PHE A 129 6.96 20.58 -20.53
CA PHE A 129 5.82 21.49 -20.76
C PHE A 129 6.18 22.97 -20.62
N SER A 130 7.40 23.36 -21.02
CA SER A 130 7.82 24.78 -20.99
C SER A 130 8.58 25.26 -22.24
N GLN A 131 8.60 24.51 -23.34
CA GLN A 131 9.19 25.00 -24.60
C GLN A 131 8.29 24.79 -25.83
N LEU A 132 7.07 25.33 -25.78
CA LEU A 132 6.35 25.74 -26.99
C LEU A 132 5.83 27.16 -26.80
N SER A 133 6.74 28.13 -26.92
CA SER A 133 6.39 29.51 -27.25
C SER A 133 6.67 29.71 -28.75
N PRO A 134 5.65 30.01 -29.58
CA PRO A 134 5.89 30.44 -30.95
C PRO A 134 6.35 31.91 -30.97
N GLN A 135 7.44 32.18 -31.68
CA GLN A 135 7.79 33.48 -32.26
C GLN A 135 7.95 33.26 -33.76
#